data_AF-A0A6G4WJ04-F1
#
_entry.id   AF-A0A6G4WJ04-F1
#
_cell.length_a   1.000
_cell.length_b   1.000
_cell.length_c   1.000
_cell.angle_alpha   90.00
_cell.angle_beta   90.00
_cell.angle_gamma   90.00
#
_symmetry.space_group_name_H-M   'P 1'
#
loop_
_entity.id
_entity.type
_entity.pdbx_description
1 polymer ?
#
loop_
_entity_poly.entity_id
_entity_poly.type
_entity_poly.pdbx_seq_one_letter_code
_entity_poly.pdbx_strand_id
1 'polypeptide(L)' 'MADEKPVKGGQDQDRGEQSSESKEARAFAKKFNISLDKAKLLLEQHRAILERETGKPRK' A
#
# COMPACT_ATOMS: atom_id res chain seq x y z
N MET A 1 0.71 -25.16 -39.50
CA MET A 1 1.85 -24.22 -39.52
C MET A 1 1.59 -23.18 -38.45
N ALA A 2 2.63 -22.90 -37.66
CA ALA A 2 2.62 -22.07 -36.46
C ALA A 2 2.66 -20.56 -36.80
N ASP A 3 2.60 -19.77 -35.71
CA ASP A 3 2.99 -18.35 -35.59
C ASP A 3 1.99 -17.29 -36.08
N GLU A 4 1.69 -16.22 -35.35
CA GLU A 4 2.40 -15.57 -34.25
C GLU A 4 1.37 -14.68 -33.50
N LYS A 5 1.23 -14.84 -32.18
CA LYS A 5 0.52 -13.86 -31.35
C LYS A 5 1.52 -12.75 -31.02
N PRO A 6 1.22 -11.46 -31.22
CA PRO A 6 2.09 -10.42 -30.69
C PRO A 6 1.98 -10.44 -29.16
N VAL A 7 3.01 -10.98 -28.52
CA VAL A 7 3.29 -10.75 -27.11
C VAL A 7 3.58 -9.25 -26.97
N LYS A 8 2.65 -8.50 -26.37
CA LYS A 8 2.91 -7.14 -25.93
C LYS A 8 2.85 -7.12 -24.41
N GLY A 9 4.04 -6.97 -23.83
CA GLY A 9 4.37 -6.43 -22.50
C GLY A 9 3.47 -6.90 -21.36
N GLY A 10 3.94 -7.65 -20.37
CA GLY A 10 5.12 -7.26 -19.59
C GLY A 10 4.86 -5.90 -18.94
N GLN A 11 4.64 -5.91 -17.62
CA GLN A 11 4.37 -4.77 -16.72
C GLN A 11 2.92 -4.31 -16.61
N ASP A 12 2.16 -4.95 -15.71
CA ASP A 12 1.26 -4.24 -14.79
C ASP A 12 0.77 -5.24 -13.71
N GLN A 13 1.72 -5.98 -13.11
CA GLN A 13 1.48 -6.71 -11.86
C GLN A 13 2.38 -6.10 -10.77
N ASP A 14 2.35 -4.78 -10.63
CA ASP A 14 2.98 -4.08 -9.50
C ASP A 14 2.30 -2.74 -9.18
N ARG A 15 1.02 -2.56 -9.55
CA ARG A 15 0.26 -1.30 -9.27
C ARG A 15 -1.03 -1.50 -8.49
N GLY A 16 -1.39 -2.75 -8.15
CA GLY A 16 -2.59 -3.04 -7.38
C GLY A 16 -2.44 -2.67 -5.91
N GLU A 17 -1.30 -3.02 -5.31
CA GLU A 17 -1.11 -2.94 -3.86
C GLU A 17 -0.77 -1.51 -3.37
N GLN A 18 0.02 -0.76 -4.15
CA GLN A 18 0.28 0.66 -3.89
C GLN A 18 -0.97 1.53 -4.02
N SER A 19 -1.97 1.11 -4.81
CA SER A 19 -3.13 1.96 -5.07
C SER A 19 -4.08 2.05 -3.87
N SER A 20 -4.20 1.02 -3.06
CA SER A 20 -5.10 1.03 -1.89
C SER A 20 -4.48 1.82 -0.73
N GLU A 21 -3.21 1.55 -0.42
CA GLU A 21 -2.48 2.29 0.62
C GLU A 21 -2.34 3.78 0.27
N SER A 22 -2.11 4.10 -1.00
CA SER A 22 -2.07 5.49 -1.46
C SER A 22 -3.43 6.19 -1.35
N LYS A 23 -4.56 5.47 -1.42
CA LYS A 23 -5.90 6.07 -1.21
C LYS A 23 -6.14 6.37 0.27
N GLU A 24 -5.78 5.46 1.17
CA GLU A 24 -5.87 5.67 2.61
C GLU A 24 -4.98 6.81 3.07
N ALA A 25 -3.71 6.84 2.63
CA ALA A 25 -2.78 7.93 2.95
C ALA A 25 -3.28 9.28 2.45
N ARG A 26 -3.88 9.35 1.26
CA ARG A 26 -4.50 10.59 0.73
C ARG A 26 -5.69 11.05 1.57
N ALA A 27 -6.58 10.13 1.95
CA ALA A 27 -7.74 10.45 2.78
C ALA A 27 -7.30 10.94 4.17
N PHE A 28 -6.30 10.28 4.76
CA PHE A 28 -5.71 10.67 6.04
C PHE A 28 -5.03 12.04 5.95
N ALA A 29 -4.19 12.27 4.94
CA ALA A 29 -3.55 13.54 4.67
C ALA A 29 -4.56 14.70 4.57
N LYS A 30 -5.67 14.48 3.84
CA LYS A 30 -6.74 15.47 3.69
C LYS A 30 -7.50 15.72 5.00
N LYS A 31 -7.80 14.67 5.77
CA LYS A 31 -8.56 14.76 7.03
C LYS A 31 -7.78 15.53 8.11
N PHE A 32 -6.47 15.30 8.20
CA PHE A 32 -5.60 15.91 9.20
C PHE A 32 -4.83 17.12 8.67
N ASN A 33 -5.05 17.50 7.42
CA ASN A 33 -4.38 18.61 6.74
C ASN A 33 -2.84 18.52 6.84
N ILE A 34 -2.30 17.32 6.66
CA ILE A 34 -0.86 17.01 6.70
C ILE A 34 -0.35 16.60 5.31
N SER A 35 0.98 16.56 5.14
CA SER A 35 1.59 16.06 3.91
C SER A 35 1.34 14.56 3.72
N LEU A 36 1.29 14.15 2.45
CA LEU A 36 1.07 12.75 2.07
C LEU A 36 2.18 11.82 2.59
N ASP A 37 3.43 12.28 2.56
CA ASP A 37 4.56 11.56 3.18
C ASP A 37 4.36 11.34 4.68
N LYS A 38 3.92 12.38 5.40
CA LYS A 38 3.65 12.26 6.83
C LYS A 38 2.49 11.32 7.12
N ALA A 39 1.45 11.33 6.28
CA ALA A 39 0.34 10.40 6.37
C ALA A 39 0.77 8.94 6.16
N LYS A 40 1.63 8.68 5.15
CA LYS A 40 2.20 7.35 4.89
C LYS A 40 3.01 6.85 6.09
N LEU A 41 3.92 7.69 6.60
CA LEU A 41 4.76 7.35 7.75
C LEU A 41 3.91 6.99 8.98
N LEU A 42 2.85 7.75 9.26
CA LEU A 42 1.96 7.48 10.40
C LEU A 42 1.16 6.20 10.22
N LEU A 43 0.70 5.90 9.01
CA LEU A 43 0.00 4.64 8.71
C LEU A 43 0.94 3.44 8.83
N GLU A 44 2.18 3.55 8.36
CA GLU A 44 3.20 2.50 8.50
C GLU A 44 3.53 2.24 9.98
N GLN A 45 3.75 3.30 10.77
CA GLN A 45 3.96 3.17 12.21
C GLN A 45 2.77 2.52 12.91
N HIS A 46 1.55 2.90 12.52
CA HIS A 46 0.34 2.32 13.10
C HIS A 46 0.24 0.81 12.81
N ARG A 47 0.52 0.38 11.57
CA ARG A 47 0.56 -1.05 11.22
C ARG A 47 1.62 -1.80 12.02
N ALA A 48 2.84 -1.26 12.13
CA ALA A 48 3.91 -1.87 12.90
C ALA A 48 3.57 -2.02 14.40
N ILE A 49 2.85 -1.04 14.98
CA ILE A 49 2.35 -1.13 16.35
C ILE A 49 1.30 -2.23 16.47
N LEU A 50 0.33 -2.27 15.54
CA LEU A 50 -0.72 -3.29 15.54
C LEU A 50 -0.13 -4.69 15.47
N GLU A 51 0.82 -4.93 14.55
CA GLU A 51 1.53 -6.23 14.45
C GLU A 51 2.20 -6.61 15.77
N ARG A 52 2.87 -5.64 16.42
CA ARG A 52 3.53 -5.83 17.71
C ARG A 52 2.56 -6.08 18.86
N GLU A 53 1.37 -5.48 18.84
CA GLU A 53 0.34 -5.68 19.87
C GLU A 53 -0.40 -7.00 19.66
N THR A 54 -0.68 -7.38 18.41
CA THR A 54 -1.30 -8.67 18.09
C THR A 54 -0.37 -9.87 18.33
N GLY A 55 0.94 -9.66 18.28
CA GLY A 55 1.94 -10.69 18.56
C GLY A 55 2.28 -10.88 20.04
N LYS A 56 1.73 -10.06 20.95
CA LYS A 56 1.93 -10.25 22.40
C LYS A 56 0.85 -11.18 22.95
N PRO A 57 1.19 -12.41 23.39
CA PRO A 57 0.26 -13.20 24.17
C PRO A 57 -0.07 -12.40 25.43
N ARG A 58 -1.35 -12.09 25.64
CA ARG A 58 -1.84 -11.62 26.93
C ARG A 58 -1.50 -12.71 27.95
N LYS A 59 -0.55 -12.43 28.85
CA LYS A 59 -0.24 -13.29 30.00
C LYS A 59 -1.36 -13.19 31.04
#